data_AF-A0A2V6EJA2-F1
#
_entry.id   AF-A0A2V6EJA2-F1
#
_cell.length_a   1.000
_cell.length_b   1.000
_cell.length_c   1.000
_cell.angle_alpha   90.00
_cell.angle_beta   90.00
_cell.angle_gamma   90.00
#
_symmetry.space_group_name_H-M   'P 1'
#
loop_
_entity.id
_entity.type
_entity.pdbx_description
1 polymer ?
#
loop_
_entity_poly.entity_id
_entity_poly.type
_entity_poly.pdbx_seq_one_letter_code
_entity_poly.pdbx_strand_id
1 'polypeptide(L)'
;MSERSQIVPAPEGEYFETSRFSGLSLLLAGGAVVGLLLCLIGAVTSPVQFSFSWLFGFFYFFTLCCGCLFWTIVHHATDAEWSVVVRRQLENIALLLCALFIFVIPILVLRHHLFEWMNIAPGQNATLDSKRQYLNWPFFLFRAFLYFVLLGGVAFFLRRFSVAQDRDGNPRCTVWMRKVAFAGLPIFGLALSFAAFDWVMGLNYRWYSTMWGPYIFAGAAGSSMSLLVLVTTALRQAGYLKMVTLE
;
A
#
# COMPACT_ATOMS: atom_id res chain seq x y z
N MET A 1 -5.09 -4.28 52.25
CA MET A 1 -5.84 -3.45 51.29
C MET A 1 -5.56 -3.98 49.90
N SER A 2 -6.44 -4.84 49.38
CA SER A 2 -6.37 -5.29 47.99
C SER A 2 -6.97 -4.18 47.14
N GLU A 3 -6.13 -3.37 46.52
CA GLU A 3 -6.53 -2.61 45.35
C GLU A 3 -6.90 -3.64 44.27
N ARG A 4 -8.17 -4.07 44.28
CA ARG A 4 -8.76 -4.64 43.09
C ARG A 4 -8.63 -3.56 42.04
N SER A 5 -7.67 -3.75 41.14
CA SER A 5 -7.52 -3.01 39.89
C SER A 5 -8.93 -2.70 39.39
N GLN A 6 -9.33 -1.43 39.44
CA GLN A 6 -10.51 -0.99 38.73
C GLN A 6 -10.20 -1.30 37.27
N ILE A 7 -10.68 -2.45 36.79
CA ILE A 7 -10.64 -2.79 35.38
C ILE A 7 -11.60 -1.77 34.79
N VAL A 8 -11.06 -0.63 34.34
CA VAL A 8 -11.80 0.32 33.52
C VAL A 8 -12.37 -0.53 32.40
N PRO A 9 -13.72 -0.64 32.27
CA PRO A 9 -14.29 -1.42 31.21
C PRO A 9 -13.72 -0.90 29.90
N ALA A 10 -13.25 -1.80 29.05
CA ALA A 10 -12.70 -1.42 27.75
C ALA A 10 -13.74 -0.50 27.08
N PRO A 11 -13.35 0.71 26.63
CA PRO A 11 -14.28 1.63 26.01
C PRO A 11 -14.98 0.91 24.85
N GLU A 12 -16.29 1.09 24.73
CA GLU A 12 -17.04 0.52 23.61
C GLU A 12 -16.43 1.00 22.29
N GLY A 13 -16.24 0.07 21.36
CA GLY A 13 -15.65 0.38 20.06
C GLY A 13 -16.53 1.39 19.31
N GLU A 14 -15.92 2.46 18.81
CA GLU A 14 -16.62 3.37 17.89
C GLU A 14 -16.86 2.65 16.55
N TYR A 15 -18.13 2.47 16.18
CA TYR A 15 -18.51 1.88 14.89
C TYR A 15 -18.79 2.96 13.85
N PHE A 16 -18.36 2.70 12.62
CA PHE A 16 -18.55 3.63 11.51
C PHE A 16 -19.98 3.57 10.97
N GLU A 17 -20.73 4.67 11.06
CA GLU A 17 -22.08 4.78 10.52
C GLU A 17 -22.05 4.99 9.01
N THR A 18 -22.35 3.95 8.24
CA THR A 18 -22.27 3.98 6.77
C THR A 18 -23.32 4.91 6.15
N SER A 19 -24.49 5.06 6.78
CA SER A 19 -25.59 5.90 6.29
C SER A 19 -25.20 7.37 6.18
N ARG A 20 -24.38 7.86 7.13
CA ARG A 20 -23.97 9.27 7.23
C ARG A 20 -23.10 9.74 6.07
N PHE A 21 -22.34 8.83 5.46
CA PHE A 21 -21.46 9.13 4.32
C PHE A 21 -21.93 8.52 3.01
N SER A 22 -23.14 7.96 2.97
CA SER A 22 -23.71 7.33 1.77
C SER A 22 -23.67 8.26 0.54
N GLY A 23 -24.02 9.54 0.71
CA GLY A 23 -23.97 10.54 -0.36
C GLY A 23 -22.55 10.81 -0.88
N LEU A 24 -21.56 10.92 0.02
CA LEU A 24 -20.15 11.11 -0.34
C LEU A 24 -19.59 9.86 -1.02
N SER A 25 -19.89 8.67 -0.49
CA SER A 25 -19.48 7.40 -1.07
C SER A 25 -20.06 7.21 -2.47
N LEU A 26 -21.33 7.57 -2.68
CA LEU A 26 -21.97 7.53 -4.00
C LEU A 26 -21.33 8.52 -4.98
N LEU A 27 -21.03 9.75 -4.54
CA LEU A 27 -20.32 10.74 -5.35
C LEU A 27 -18.93 10.25 -5.77
N LEU A 28 -18.15 9.71 -4.83
CA LEU A 28 -16.82 9.16 -5.11
C LEU A 28 -16.90 7.93 -6.02
N ALA A 29 -17.88 7.05 -5.82
CA ALA A 29 -18.11 5.89 -6.70
C ALA A 29 -18.50 6.34 -8.11
N GLY A 30 -19.40 7.32 -8.25
CA GLY A 30 -19.78 7.90 -9.53
C GLY A 30 -18.59 8.55 -10.23
N GLY A 31 -17.79 9.34 -9.51
CA GLY A 31 -16.55 9.93 -10.02
C GLY A 31 -15.53 8.88 -10.45
N ALA A 32 -15.38 7.79 -9.70
CA ALA A 32 -14.51 6.68 -10.06
C ALA A 32 -14.96 5.97 -11.34
N VAL A 33 -16.27 5.74 -11.51
CA VAL A 33 -16.83 5.15 -12.75
C VAL A 33 -16.57 6.06 -13.95
N VAL A 34 -16.87 7.35 -13.83
CA VAL A 34 -16.61 8.33 -14.90
C VAL A 34 -15.12 8.39 -15.22
N GLY A 35 -14.26 8.44 -14.20
CA GLY A 35 -12.81 8.44 -14.37
C GLY A 35 -12.29 7.19 -15.08
N LEU A 36 -12.80 6.00 -14.74
CA LEU A 36 -12.46 4.75 -15.41
C LEU A 36 -12.94 4.72 -16.86
N LEU A 37 -14.13 5.23 -17.15
CA LEU A 37 -14.63 5.35 -18.53
C LEU A 37 -13.75 6.29 -19.37
N LEU A 38 -13.35 7.43 -18.83
CA LEU A 38 -12.42 8.35 -19.50
C LEU A 38 -11.05 7.71 -19.71
N CYS A 39 -10.56 6.93 -18.75
CA CYS A 39 -9.33 6.15 -18.88
C CYS A 39 -9.43 5.12 -20.02
N LEU A 40 -10.57 4.44 -20.16
CA LEU A 40 -10.82 3.48 -21.26
C LEU A 40 -10.82 4.18 -22.62
N ILE A 41 -11.43 5.37 -22.73
CA ILE A 41 -11.37 6.18 -23.96
C ILE A 41 -9.92 6.58 -24.25
N GLY A 42 -9.17 6.99 -23.23
CA GLY A 42 -7.74 7.30 -23.34
C GLY A 42 -6.89 6.11 -23.82
N ALA A 43 -7.19 4.91 -23.33
CA ALA A 43 -6.49 3.69 -23.72
C ALA A 43 -6.64 3.36 -25.22
N VAL A 44 -7.78 3.69 -25.83
CA VAL A 44 -8.04 3.45 -27.26
C VAL A 44 -7.49 4.58 -28.14
N THR A 45 -7.57 5.82 -27.68
CA THR A 45 -7.18 7.01 -28.46
C THR A 45 -5.67 7.24 -28.47
N SER A 46 -5.00 7.08 -27.31
CA SER A 46 -3.56 7.27 -27.17
C SER A 46 -2.99 6.26 -26.17
N PRO A 47 -2.73 5.01 -26.61
CA PRO A 47 -2.30 3.93 -25.72
C PRO A 47 -0.98 4.23 -25.02
N VAL A 48 -0.05 4.94 -25.68
CA VAL A 48 1.25 5.31 -25.09
C VAL A 48 1.05 6.28 -23.93
N GLN A 49 0.32 7.39 -24.14
CA GLN A 49 0.08 8.39 -23.09
C GLN A 49 -0.70 7.77 -21.93
N PHE A 50 -1.71 6.94 -22.23
CA PHE A 50 -2.48 6.23 -21.24
C PHE A 50 -1.59 5.33 -20.38
N SER A 51 -0.69 4.56 -20.99
CA SER A 51 0.18 3.62 -20.27
C SER A 51 1.03 4.31 -19.20
N PHE A 52 1.72 5.41 -19.56
CA PHE A 52 2.55 6.17 -18.63
C PHE A 52 1.73 6.86 -17.54
N SER A 53 0.58 7.44 -17.92
CA SER A 53 -0.32 8.12 -16.96
C SER A 53 -0.92 7.13 -15.95
N TRP A 54 -1.29 5.93 -16.43
CA TRP A 54 -1.82 4.87 -15.59
C TRP A 54 -0.77 4.35 -14.61
N LEU A 55 0.46 4.09 -15.08
CA LEU A 55 1.57 3.69 -14.24
C LEU A 55 1.86 4.71 -13.14
N PHE A 56 1.85 6.01 -13.47
CA PHE A 56 2.03 7.08 -12.49
C PHE A 56 0.95 7.05 -11.41
N GLY A 57 -0.33 7.01 -11.80
CA GLY A 57 -1.45 6.98 -10.86
C GLY A 57 -1.42 5.71 -9.99
N PHE A 58 -1.21 4.56 -10.60
CA PHE A 58 -1.05 3.28 -9.89
C PHE A 58 0.09 3.36 -8.86
N PHE A 59 1.27 3.81 -9.26
CA PHE A 59 2.45 3.83 -8.38
C PHE A 59 2.29 4.84 -7.24
N TYR A 60 1.62 5.96 -7.49
CA TYR A 60 1.24 6.94 -6.46
C TYR A 60 0.36 6.29 -5.37
N PHE A 61 -0.75 5.65 -5.73
CA PHE A 61 -1.61 5.00 -4.73
C PHE A 61 -0.94 3.76 -4.10
N PHE A 62 -0.14 3.02 -4.86
CA PHE A 62 0.64 1.90 -4.34
C PHE A 62 1.62 2.33 -3.25
N THR A 63 2.37 3.42 -3.46
CA THR A 63 3.31 3.95 -2.47
C THR A 63 2.60 4.50 -1.23
N LEU A 64 1.42 5.13 -1.37
CA LEU A 64 0.60 5.52 -0.22
C LEU A 64 0.21 4.31 0.65
N CYS A 65 -0.31 3.24 0.02
CA CYS A 65 -0.71 2.05 0.76
C CYS A 65 0.49 1.32 1.39
N CYS A 66 1.62 1.26 0.68
CA CYS A 66 2.88 0.74 1.22
C CYS A 66 3.37 1.56 2.41
N GLY A 67 3.27 2.88 2.36
CA GLY A 67 3.62 3.75 3.48
C GLY A 67 2.74 3.50 4.71
N CYS A 68 1.43 3.31 4.53
CA CYS A 68 0.55 2.94 5.64
C CYS A 68 0.91 1.56 6.23
N LEU A 69 1.27 0.60 5.37
CA LEU A 69 1.77 -0.71 5.81
C LEU A 69 3.07 -0.56 6.61
N PHE A 70 4.00 0.26 6.14
CA PHE A 70 5.26 0.55 6.84
C PHE A 70 5.01 1.04 8.26
N TRP A 71 4.20 2.08 8.44
CA TRP A 71 3.88 2.60 9.76
C TRP A 71 3.19 1.57 10.65
N THR A 72 2.28 0.77 10.09
CA THR A 72 1.63 -0.34 10.82
C THR A 72 2.66 -1.33 11.34
N ILE A 73 3.62 -1.74 10.49
CA ILE A 73 4.72 -2.64 10.86
C ILE A 73 5.57 -2.01 11.97
N VAL A 74 6.02 -0.76 11.80
CA VAL A 74 6.87 -0.07 12.77
C VAL A 74 6.16 0.05 14.11
N HIS A 75 4.90 0.47 14.14
CA HIS A 75 4.15 0.64 15.38
C HIS A 75 3.99 -0.66 16.18
N HIS A 76 3.83 -1.81 15.49
CA HIS A 76 3.80 -3.11 16.16
C HIS A 76 5.18 -3.62 16.58
N ALA A 77 6.23 -3.26 15.83
CA ALA A 77 7.61 -3.67 16.12
C ALA A 77 8.19 -2.88 17.31
N THR A 78 7.87 -1.59 17.44
CA THR A 78 8.37 -0.70 18.49
C THR A 78 7.44 -0.56 19.68
N ASP A 79 6.27 -1.21 19.65
CA ASP A 79 5.24 -1.10 20.70
C ASP A 79 4.77 0.34 20.94
N ALA A 80 4.55 1.09 19.85
CA ALA A 80 4.20 2.50 19.93
C ALA A 80 2.77 2.73 20.45
N GLU A 81 2.64 3.20 21.69
CA GLU A 81 1.36 3.45 22.37
C GLU A 81 0.57 4.63 21.76
N TRP A 82 1.26 5.70 21.36
CA TRP A 82 0.61 6.90 20.78
C TRP A 82 -0.19 6.59 19.51
N SER A 83 0.24 5.59 18.76
CA SER A 83 -0.37 5.22 17.47
C SER A 83 -1.65 4.40 17.61
N VAL A 84 -1.99 3.90 18.81
CA VAL A 84 -3.07 2.91 19.01
C VAL A 84 -4.42 3.41 18.48
N VAL A 85 -4.74 4.68 18.71
CA VAL A 85 -6.01 5.29 18.29
C VAL A 85 -6.12 5.50 16.77
N VAL A 86 -5.00 5.67 16.07
CA VAL A 86 -4.98 5.93 14.61
C VAL A 86 -4.61 4.69 13.79
N ARG A 87 -4.05 3.65 14.42
CA ARG A 87 -3.51 2.44 13.75
C ARG A 87 -4.53 1.74 12.88
N ARG A 88 -5.79 1.66 13.32
CA ARG A 88 -6.88 1.04 12.54
C ARG A 88 -7.06 1.69 11.16
N GLN A 89 -6.82 3.00 11.04
CA GLN A 89 -6.91 3.69 9.75
C GLN A 89 -5.75 3.31 8.83
N LEU A 90 -4.53 3.21 9.37
CA LEU A 90 -3.37 2.73 8.62
C LEU A 90 -3.57 1.29 8.12
N GLU A 91 -4.09 0.39 8.96
CA GLU A 91 -4.40 -0.99 8.58
C GLU A 91 -5.45 -1.07 7.46
N ASN A 92 -6.50 -0.25 7.54
CA ASN A 92 -7.56 -0.21 6.54
C ASN A 92 -7.03 0.28 5.18
N ILE A 93 -6.20 1.33 5.17
CA ILE A 93 -5.57 1.84 3.95
C ILE A 93 -4.53 0.84 3.40
N ALA A 94 -3.72 0.24 4.27
CA ALA A 94 -2.73 -0.77 3.86
C ALA A 94 -3.39 -1.99 3.18
N LEU A 95 -4.58 -2.41 3.65
CA LEU A 95 -5.31 -3.53 3.05
C LEU A 95 -5.75 -3.25 1.59
N LEU A 96 -5.85 -1.98 1.18
CA LEU A 96 -6.15 -1.62 -0.21
C LEU A 96 -5.07 -2.11 -1.18
N LEU A 97 -3.87 -2.49 -0.72
CA LEU A 97 -2.89 -3.21 -1.53
C LEU A 97 -3.49 -4.45 -2.21
N CYS A 98 -4.39 -5.17 -1.53
CA CYS A 98 -5.07 -6.34 -2.11
C CYS A 98 -6.00 -5.93 -3.27
N ALA A 99 -6.68 -4.79 -3.14
CA ALA A 99 -7.55 -4.25 -4.19
C ALA A 99 -6.74 -3.67 -5.36
N LEU A 100 -5.59 -3.04 -5.08
CA LEU A 100 -4.68 -2.49 -6.08
C LEU A 100 -4.11 -3.53 -7.04
N PHE A 101 -4.14 -4.81 -6.68
CA PHE A 101 -3.73 -5.91 -7.57
C PHE A 101 -4.43 -5.87 -8.93
N ILE A 102 -5.73 -5.55 -8.95
CA ILE A 102 -6.52 -5.47 -10.20
C ILE A 102 -6.00 -4.35 -11.11
N PHE A 103 -5.52 -3.25 -10.53
CA PHE A 103 -5.04 -2.09 -11.27
C PHE A 103 -3.65 -2.29 -11.90
N VAL A 104 -2.97 -3.42 -11.62
CA VAL A 104 -1.74 -3.83 -12.31
C VAL A 104 -2.03 -4.46 -13.67
N ILE A 105 -3.24 -4.99 -13.90
CA ILE A 105 -3.59 -5.67 -15.14
C ILE A 105 -3.34 -4.79 -16.38
N PRO A 106 -3.77 -3.51 -16.44
CA PRO A 106 -3.48 -2.65 -17.58
C PRO A 106 -1.97 -2.44 -17.83
N ILE A 107 -1.15 -2.38 -16.78
CA ILE A 107 0.32 -2.24 -16.88
C ILE A 107 0.92 -3.48 -17.56
N LEU A 108 0.45 -4.67 -17.19
CA LEU A 108 0.93 -5.93 -17.77
C LEU A 108 0.49 -6.11 -19.23
N VAL A 109 -0.71 -5.64 -19.58
CA VAL A 109 -1.22 -5.68 -20.96
C VAL A 109 -0.46 -4.71 -21.85
N LEU A 110 -0.28 -3.46 -21.39
CA LEU A 110 0.35 -2.38 -22.15
C LEU A 110 1.87 -2.29 -21.97
N ARG A 111 2.48 -3.32 -21.40
CA ARG A 111 3.90 -3.39 -21.06
C ARG A 111 4.85 -3.00 -22.19
N HIS A 112 4.51 -3.30 -23.44
CA HIS A 112 5.33 -3.01 -24.62
C HIS A 112 5.43 -1.51 -24.93
N HIS A 113 4.49 -0.70 -24.45
CA HIS A 113 4.55 0.76 -24.55
C HIS A 113 5.35 1.40 -23.41
N LEU A 114 5.40 0.75 -22.24
CA LEU A 114 6.08 1.25 -21.04
C LEU A 114 7.57 0.91 -21.04
N PHE A 115 7.88 -0.35 -21.34
CA PHE A 115 9.18 -0.93 -21.12
C PHE A 115 9.87 -1.19 -22.45
N GLU A 116 10.70 -0.24 -22.90
CA GLU A 116 11.42 -0.32 -24.17
C GLU A 116 12.23 -1.62 -24.29
N TRP A 117 12.82 -2.08 -23.17
CA TRP A 117 13.60 -3.31 -23.13
C TRP A 117 12.81 -4.57 -23.48
N MET A 118 11.47 -4.56 -23.38
CA MET A 118 10.63 -5.69 -23.79
C MET A 118 10.50 -5.84 -25.30
N ASN A 119 10.89 -4.83 -26.08
CA ASN A 119 10.82 -4.83 -27.54
C ASN A 119 12.18 -5.14 -28.21
N ILE A 120 13.26 -5.25 -27.41
CA ILE A 120 14.63 -5.43 -27.92
C ILE A 120 15.03 -6.91 -27.84
N ALA A 121 15.30 -7.51 -29.01
CA ALA A 121 15.69 -8.92 -29.11
C ALA A 121 17.09 -9.20 -28.53
N PRO A 122 17.37 -10.44 -28.07
CA PRO A 122 18.72 -10.87 -27.67
C PRO A 122 19.80 -10.54 -28.69
N GLY A 123 20.94 -9.99 -28.22
CA GLY A 123 22.10 -9.69 -29.06
C GLY A 123 22.10 -8.30 -29.69
N GLN A 124 21.03 -7.51 -29.53
CA GLN A 124 20.96 -6.15 -30.07
C GLN A 124 21.54 -5.08 -29.13
N ASN A 125 21.67 -5.38 -27.84
CA ASN A 125 22.16 -4.41 -26.85
C ASN A 125 22.89 -5.12 -25.71
N ALA A 126 24.21 -4.98 -25.66
CA ALA A 126 25.07 -5.61 -24.66
C ALA A 126 24.67 -5.27 -23.21
N THR A 127 24.26 -4.03 -22.93
CA THR A 127 23.83 -3.59 -21.60
C THR A 127 22.56 -4.32 -21.17
N LEU A 128 21.57 -4.45 -22.06
CA LEU A 128 20.36 -5.20 -21.76
C LEU A 128 20.64 -6.71 -21.65
N ASP A 129 21.48 -7.25 -22.52
CA ASP A 129 21.83 -8.67 -22.55
C ASP A 129 22.44 -9.14 -21.22
N SER A 130 23.29 -8.32 -20.60
CA SER A 130 23.83 -8.58 -19.25
C SER A 130 22.77 -8.63 -18.15
N LYS A 131 21.60 -8.00 -18.35
CA LYS A 131 20.51 -7.88 -17.37
C LYS A 131 19.34 -8.82 -17.64
N ARG A 132 19.35 -9.61 -18.73
CA ARG A 132 18.21 -10.46 -19.15
C ARG A 132 17.79 -11.49 -18.12
N GLN A 133 18.70 -11.94 -17.27
CA GLN A 133 18.34 -12.83 -16.16
C GLN A 133 17.31 -12.17 -15.22
N TYR A 134 17.37 -10.85 -15.05
CA TYR A 134 16.42 -10.06 -14.27
C TYR A 134 15.31 -9.43 -15.12
N LEU A 135 15.67 -8.81 -16.24
CA LEU A 135 14.78 -8.13 -17.20
C LEU A 135 14.30 -9.11 -18.29
N ASN A 136 13.40 -10.00 -17.90
CA ASN A 136 12.66 -10.86 -18.81
C ASN A 136 11.18 -10.91 -18.41
N TRP A 137 10.31 -11.20 -19.38
CA TRP A 137 8.87 -11.17 -19.18
C TRP A 137 8.37 -12.16 -18.10
N PRO A 138 8.71 -13.46 -18.12
CA PRO A 138 8.22 -14.40 -17.12
C PRO A 138 8.64 -14.01 -15.70
N PHE A 139 9.89 -13.61 -15.51
CA PHE A 139 10.40 -13.26 -14.20
C PHE A 139 9.85 -11.91 -13.71
N PHE A 140 9.66 -10.93 -14.60
CA PHE A 140 8.97 -9.67 -14.28
C PHE A 140 7.54 -9.92 -13.80
N LEU A 141 6.77 -10.76 -14.50
CA LEU A 141 5.40 -11.11 -14.13
C LEU A 141 5.34 -11.83 -12.78
N PHE A 142 6.22 -12.82 -12.58
CA PHE A 142 6.34 -13.53 -11.31
C PHE A 142 6.63 -12.56 -10.15
N ARG A 143 7.61 -11.68 -10.32
CA ARG A 143 7.98 -10.68 -9.31
C ARG A 143 6.85 -9.71 -9.02
N ALA A 144 6.18 -9.21 -10.05
CA ALA A 144 5.02 -8.33 -9.88
C ALA A 144 3.94 -8.99 -9.00
N PHE A 145 3.60 -10.26 -9.25
CA PHE A 145 2.68 -11.02 -8.41
C PHE A 145 3.22 -11.24 -6.99
N LEU A 146 4.49 -11.61 -6.87
CA LEU A 146 5.15 -11.86 -5.59
C LEU A 146 5.09 -10.62 -4.67
N TYR A 147 5.25 -9.40 -5.20
CA TYR A 147 5.16 -8.18 -4.39
C TYR A 147 3.78 -8.02 -3.72
N PHE A 148 2.69 -8.30 -4.44
CA PHE A 148 1.35 -8.25 -3.86
C PHE A 148 1.09 -9.36 -2.84
N VAL A 149 1.58 -10.57 -3.11
CA VAL A 149 1.47 -11.68 -2.14
C VAL A 149 2.21 -11.35 -0.85
N LEU A 150 3.43 -10.83 -0.96
CA LEU A 150 4.26 -10.48 0.18
C LEU A 150 3.69 -9.30 0.96
N LEU A 151 3.50 -8.14 0.31
CA LEU A 151 3.04 -6.92 0.97
C LEU A 151 1.57 -7.02 1.39
N GLY A 152 0.70 -7.50 0.50
CA GLY A 152 -0.71 -7.72 0.78
C GLY A 152 -0.92 -8.81 1.84
N GLY A 153 -0.09 -9.86 1.84
CA GLY A 153 -0.10 -10.90 2.88
C GLY A 153 0.21 -10.33 4.26
N VAL A 154 1.27 -9.53 4.39
CA VAL A 154 1.62 -8.87 5.66
C VAL A 154 0.48 -7.95 6.12
N ALA A 155 -0.05 -7.11 5.22
CA ALA A 155 -1.18 -6.23 5.52
C ALA A 155 -2.43 -7.01 5.98
N PHE A 156 -2.74 -8.11 5.30
CA PHE A 156 -3.88 -8.98 5.62
C PHE A 156 -3.73 -9.64 6.98
N PHE A 157 -2.56 -10.22 7.29
CA PHE A 157 -2.33 -10.88 8.58
C PHE A 157 -2.37 -9.89 9.74
N LEU A 158 -1.73 -8.72 9.61
CA LEU A 158 -1.78 -7.67 10.63
C LEU A 158 -3.23 -7.26 10.92
N ARG A 159 -4.00 -6.94 9.87
CA ARG A 159 -5.42 -6.56 10.04
C ARG A 159 -6.27 -7.70 10.60
N ARG A 160 -6.04 -8.95 10.15
CA ARG A 160 -6.78 -10.12 10.62
C ARG A 160 -6.60 -10.33 12.13
N PHE A 161 -5.37 -10.30 12.62
CA PHE A 161 -5.11 -10.45 14.05
C PHE A 161 -5.58 -9.23 14.85
N SER A 162 -5.46 -8.03 14.28
CA SER A 162 -5.91 -6.78 14.90
C SER A 162 -7.43 -6.76 15.10
N VAL A 163 -8.22 -7.23 14.13
CA VAL A 163 -9.68 -7.36 14.26
C VAL A 163 -10.09 -8.53 15.16
N ALA A 164 -9.31 -9.62 15.17
CA ALA A 164 -9.57 -10.74 16.09
C ALA A 164 -9.34 -10.33 17.56
N GLN A 165 -8.38 -9.44 17.81
CA GLN A 165 -8.11 -8.92 19.15
C GLN A 165 -9.29 -8.14 19.73
N ASP A 166 -10.02 -7.38 18.90
CA ASP A 166 -11.21 -6.62 19.34
C ASP A 166 -12.35 -7.53 19.85
N ARG A 167 -12.44 -8.76 19.34
CA ARG A 167 -13.50 -9.71 19.71
C ARG A 167 -13.19 -10.46 21.00
N ASP A 168 -11.97 -11.00 21.08
CA ASP A 168 -11.60 -11.95 22.13
C ASP A 168 -10.80 -11.29 23.28
N GLY A 169 -10.31 -10.06 23.10
CA GLY A 169 -9.42 -9.37 24.06
C GLY A 169 -8.09 -10.10 24.33
N ASN A 170 -7.77 -11.13 23.54
CA ASN A 170 -6.70 -12.07 23.85
C ASN A 170 -5.30 -11.47 23.56
N PRO A 171 -4.39 -11.40 24.54
CA PRO A 171 -3.02 -10.90 24.34
C PRO A 171 -2.21 -11.68 23.29
N ARG A 172 -2.61 -12.92 22.97
CA ARG A 172 -1.95 -13.74 21.93
C ARG A 172 -1.99 -13.06 20.56
N CYS A 173 -3.05 -12.32 20.24
CA CYS A 173 -3.15 -11.59 18.97
C CYS A 173 -2.06 -10.53 18.86
N THR A 174 -1.78 -9.80 19.95
CA THR A 174 -0.71 -8.80 19.99
C THR A 174 0.67 -9.42 19.76
N VAL A 175 0.95 -10.56 20.37
CA VAL A 175 2.22 -11.29 20.18
C VAL A 175 2.36 -11.75 18.73
N TRP A 176 1.29 -12.24 18.11
CA TRP A 176 1.32 -12.64 16.69
C TRP A 176 1.51 -11.46 15.75
N MET A 177 0.83 -10.33 15.99
CA MET A 177 1.05 -9.11 15.21
C MET A 177 2.50 -8.63 15.29
N ARG A 178 3.12 -8.70 16.49
CA ARG A 178 4.53 -8.36 16.65
C ARG A 178 5.45 -9.29 15.85
N LYS A 179 5.19 -10.60 15.85
CA LYS A 179 5.94 -11.57 15.02
C LYS A 179 5.79 -11.28 13.53
N VAL A 180 4.56 -10.99 13.08
CA VAL A 180 4.28 -10.62 11.69
C VAL A 180 4.98 -9.31 11.33
N ALA A 181 5.02 -8.32 12.23
CA ALA A 181 5.74 -7.07 12.02
C ALA A 181 7.26 -7.29 11.88
N PHE A 182 7.88 -8.08 12.76
CA PHE A 182 9.31 -8.39 12.65
C PHE A 182 9.66 -9.12 11.36
N ALA A 183 8.86 -10.11 10.96
CA ALA A 183 9.04 -10.77 9.66
C ALA A 183 8.73 -9.82 8.48
N GLY A 184 7.76 -8.93 8.66
CA GLY A 184 7.29 -7.97 7.67
C GLY A 184 8.30 -6.88 7.34
N LEU A 185 9.17 -6.47 8.26
CA LEU A 185 10.21 -5.44 8.04
C LEU A 185 11.12 -5.75 6.83
N PRO A 186 11.87 -6.87 6.80
CA PRO A 186 12.72 -7.19 5.66
C PRO A 186 11.91 -7.48 4.39
N ILE A 187 10.74 -8.12 4.52
CA ILE A 187 9.84 -8.38 3.39
C ILE A 187 9.42 -7.06 2.74
N PHE A 188 9.02 -6.07 3.55
CA PHE A 188 8.60 -4.75 3.10
C PHE A 188 9.74 -4.02 2.40
N GLY A 189 10.91 -3.91 3.04
CA GLY A 189 12.05 -3.19 2.50
C GLY A 189 12.52 -3.75 1.16
N LEU A 190 12.57 -5.08 1.04
CA LEU A 190 12.97 -5.74 -0.21
C LEU A 190 11.87 -5.63 -1.28
N ALA A 191 10.62 -5.98 -0.97
CA ALA A 191 9.55 -5.99 -1.95
C ALA A 191 9.27 -4.58 -2.51
N LEU A 192 9.25 -3.54 -1.67
CA LEU A 192 9.08 -2.17 -2.14
C LEU A 192 10.25 -1.70 -3.02
N SER A 193 11.49 -2.05 -2.64
CA SER A 193 12.68 -1.68 -3.41
C SER A 193 12.69 -2.34 -4.79
N PHE A 194 12.42 -3.65 -4.85
CA PHE A 194 12.36 -4.36 -6.13
C PHE A 194 11.15 -3.96 -6.98
N ALA A 195 10.01 -3.62 -6.37
CA ALA A 195 8.87 -3.04 -7.08
C ALA A 195 9.23 -1.67 -7.70
N ALA A 196 9.96 -0.82 -6.98
CA ALA A 196 10.46 0.44 -7.49
C ALA A 196 11.48 0.26 -8.63
N PHE A 197 12.32 -0.78 -8.54
CA PHE A 197 13.25 -1.13 -9.62
C PHE A 197 12.52 -1.63 -10.86
N ASP A 198 11.50 -2.47 -10.71
CA ASP A 198 10.77 -3.04 -11.84
C ASP A 198 9.88 -2.03 -12.54
N TRP A 199 9.05 -1.31 -11.78
CA TRP A 199 7.97 -0.53 -12.34
C TRP A 199 8.39 0.88 -12.76
N VAL A 200 9.38 1.48 -12.10
CA VAL A 200 9.80 2.86 -12.40
C VAL A 200 11.22 2.92 -12.96
N MET A 201 12.22 2.36 -12.27
CA MET A 201 13.58 2.31 -12.82
C MET A 201 13.63 1.50 -14.13
N GLY A 202 12.83 0.44 -14.21
CA GLY A 202 12.71 -0.42 -15.38
C GLY A 202 12.23 0.29 -16.64
N LEU A 203 11.63 1.49 -16.55
CA LEU A 203 11.31 2.32 -17.70
C LEU A 203 12.57 2.71 -18.50
N ASN A 204 13.70 2.91 -17.80
CA ASN A 204 14.99 3.15 -18.41
C ASN A 204 16.03 2.12 -17.92
N TYR A 205 16.11 1.00 -18.63
CA TYR A 205 17.03 -0.10 -18.33
C TYR A 205 18.53 0.28 -18.39
N ARG A 206 18.88 1.42 -19.00
CA ARG A 206 20.27 1.91 -19.08
C ARG A 206 20.71 2.59 -17.79
N TRP A 207 19.77 3.18 -17.07
CA TRP A 207 20.04 3.86 -15.80
C TRP A 207 19.94 2.88 -14.61
N TYR A 208 20.72 3.12 -13.56
CA TYR A 208 20.66 2.37 -12.32
C TYR A 208 21.04 3.25 -11.13
N SER A 209 20.42 2.99 -9.97
CA SER A 209 20.74 3.68 -8.72
C SER A 209 20.36 2.80 -7.52
N THR A 210 21.33 2.50 -6.67
CA THR A 210 21.09 1.73 -5.44
C THR A 210 20.21 2.50 -4.45
N MET A 211 20.29 3.83 -4.47
CA MET A 211 19.52 4.70 -3.58
C MET A 211 18.05 4.89 -4.02
N TRP A 212 17.67 4.34 -5.18
CA TRP A 212 16.31 4.48 -5.69
C TRP A 212 15.26 3.79 -4.80
N GLY A 213 15.57 2.60 -4.28
CA GLY A 213 14.68 1.89 -3.36
C GLY A 213 14.42 2.70 -2.07
N PRO A 214 15.46 3.09 -1.32
CA PRO A 214 15.32 3.96 -0.15
C PRO A 214 14.66 5.31 -0.43
N TYR A 215 14.89 5.90 -1.61
CA TYR A 215 14.21 7.13 -2.02
C TYR A 215 12.69 6.94 -2.10
N ILE A 216 12.21 5.89 -2.78
CA ILE A 216 10.78 5.56 -2.85
C ILE A 216 10.23 5.20 -1.46
N PHE A 217 11.00 4.47 -0.66
CA PHE A 217 10.63 4.14 0.72
C PHE A 217 10.37 5.40 1.57
N ALA A 218 11.30 6.36 1.55
CA ALA A 218 11.16 7.60 2.31
C ALA A 218 9.95 8.43 1.82
N GLY A 219 9.74 8.48 0.50
CA GLY A 219 8.56 9.11 -0.09
C GLY A 219 7.24 8.45 0.32
N ALA A 220 7.19 7.11 0.33
CA ALA A 220 6.04 6.34 0.79
C ALA A 220 5.73 6.59 2.28
N ALA A 221 6.75 6.54 3.14
CA ALA A 221 6.61 6.79 4.57
C ALA A 221 6.13 8.24 4.85
N GLY A 222 6.71 9.24 4.19
CA GLY A 222 6.31 10.64 4.35
C GLY A 222 4.88 10.92 3.87
N SER A 223 4.56 10.50 2.64
CA SER A 223 3.24 10.73 2.03
C SER A 223 2.10 10.04 2.78
N SER A 224 2.33 8.83 3.28
CA SER A 224 1.34 8.12 4.11
C SER A 224 1.11 8.77 5.47
N MET A 225 2.11 9.41 6.07
CA MET A 225 1.92 10.18 7.30
C MET A 225 1.04 11.41 7.04
N SER A 226 1.27 12.13 5.93
CA SER A 226 0.39 13.24 5.53
C SER A 226 -1.05 12.75 5.27
N LEU A 227 -1.22 11.60 4.60
CA LEU A 227 -2.52 10.99 4.40
C LEU A 227 -3.20 10.64 5.74
N LEU A 228 -2.45 10.10 6.70
CA LEU A 228 -2.96 9.80 8.02
C LEU A 228 -3.51 11.04 8.71
N VAL A 229 -2.76 12.15 8.71
CA VAL A 229 -3.19 13.43 9.29
C VAL A 229 -4.47 13.95 8.65
N LEU A 230 -4.58 13.87 7.31
CA LEU A 230 -5.78 14.30 6.60
C LEU A 230 -6.99 13.43 6.96
N VAL A 231 -6.82 12.11 6.99
CA VAL A 231 -7.91 11.16 7.32
C VAL A 231 -8.35 11.32 8.76
N THR A 232 -7.43 11.41 9.72
CA THR A 232 -7.78 11.56 11.14
C THR A 232 -8.46 12.90 11.41
N THR A 233 -7.99 13.98 10.78
CA THR A 233 -8.61 15.31 10.89
C THR A 233 -10.02 15.31 10.32
N ALA A 234 -10.23 14.69 9.15
CA ALA A 234 -11.56 14.59 8.53
C ALA A 234 -12.53 13.76 9.39
N LEU A 235 -12.07 12.62 9.93
CA LEU A 235 -12.87 11.78 10.82
C LEU A 235 -13.23 12.53 12.11
N ARG A 236 -12.30 13.29 12.68
CA ARG A 236 -12.53 14.12 13.86
C ARG A 236 -13.55 15.22 13.61
N GLN A 237 -13.45 15.92 12.48
CA GLN A 237 -14.44 16.93 12.08
C GLN A 237 -15.84 16.33 11.87
N ALA A 238 -15.91 15.08 11.42
CA ALA A 238 -17.18 14.34 11.33
C ALA A 238 -17.69 13.82 12.69
N GLY A 239 -16.92 13.97 13.78
CA GLY A 239 -17.32 13.59 15.13
C GLY A 239 -16.93 12.17 15.56
N TYR A 240 -16.07 11.49 14.80
CA TYR A 240 -15.39 10.25 15.21
C TYR A 240 -14.07 10.56 15.90
N LEU A 241 -13.41 9.56 16.52
CA LEU A 241 -12.07 9.69 17.11
C LEU A 241 -11.98 10.83 18.14
N LYS A 242 -12.99 10.99 19.01
CA LYS A 242 -13.04 12.08 20.00
C LYS A 242 -11.90 12.04 21.02
N MET A 243 -11.27 10.89 21.17
CA MET A 243 -10.10 10.69 22.05
C MET A 243 -8.79 11.21 21.45
N VAL A 244 -8.78 11.61 20.17
CA VAL A 244 -7.58 12.18 19.53
C VAL A 244 -7.47 13.67 19.87
N THR A 245 -6.43 14.01 20.61
CA THR A 245 -6.05 15.39 20.96
C THR A 245 -5.29 16.08 19.82
N LEU A 246 -5.09 17.39 19.93
CA LEU A 246 -4.24 18.15 19.00
C LEU A 246 -2.73 18.00 19.30
N GLU A 247 -2.43 17.50 20.50
CA GLU A 247 -1.13 16.99 20.93
C GLU A 247 -0.94 15.56 20.41
#